data_AF-A0A2V9PKK5-F1
#
_entry.id   AF-A0A2V9PKK5-F1
#
_cell.length_a   1.000
_cell.length_b   1.000
_cell.length_c   1.000
_cell.angle_alpha   90.00
_cell.angle_beta   90.00
_cell.angle_gamma   90.00
#
_symmetry.space_group_name_H-M   'P 1'
#
loop_
_entity.id
_entity.type
_entity.pdbx_description
1 polymer ?
#
loop_
_entity_poly.entity_id
_entity_poly.type
_entity_poly.pdbx_seq_one_letter_code
_entity_poly.pdbx_strand_id
1 'polypeptide(L)'
;MRMSKKGTQFLIAGIALVSMLLLSSRLTFAVTDENPDVTRLLTEAKEKAAVLSQDADQMEAFTRSNVSWESHATMLEDIKQHINDLGRVTEKLQSERNSASPWQQQAIDRMLPLMRELASNTTAAINHLKEHQTQPNTGSYPEYLKTNAETAHKLSDMIASFVEYRETRAKLAQLEQKLEIARR
;
A
#
# COMPACT_ATOMS: atom_id res chain seq x y z
N MET A 1 32.00 -65.70 -53.47
CA MET A 1 30.67 -65.96 -54.07
C MET A 1 29.69 -66.34 -52.96
N ARG A 2 28.53 -65.67 -52.93
CA ARG A 2 27.26 -65.97 -52.23
C ARG A 2 27.10 -65.80 -50.70
N MET A 3 26.30 -64.78 -50.38
CA MET A 3 25.06 -64.76 -49.54
C MET A 3 25.19 -65.11 -48.04
N SER A 4 25.10 -64.15 -47.13
CA SER A 4 23.87 -63.47 -46.59
C SER A 4 23.00 -64.35 -45.70
N LYS A 5 22.89 -63.98 -44.40
CA LYS A 5 21.61 -63.81 -43.69
C LYS A 5 21.76 -63.11 -42.32
N LYS A 6 21.09 -61.95 -42.24
CA LYS A 6 20.34 -61.29 -41.14
C LYS A 6 20.62 -61.67 -39.67
N GLY A 7 20.78 -60.62 -38.87
CA GLY A 7 20.51 -60.61 -37.43
C GLY A 7 20.34 -59.18 -36.93
N THR A 8 19.10 -58.72 -36.83
CA THR A 8 18.74 -57.51 -36.08
C THR A 8 18.84 -57.84 -34.60
N GLN A 9 19.59 -57.09 -33.79
CA GLN A 9 19.29 -56.89 -32.37
C GLN A 9 20.11 -55.76 -31.76
N PHE A 10 19.40 -54.96 -30.97
CA PHE A 10 19.80 -53.75 -30.29
C PHE A 10 20.93 -53.99 -29.28
N LEU A 11 21.94 -53.11 -29.29
CA LEU A 11 22.70 -52.78 -28.10
C LEU A 11 22.78 -51.26 -27.98
N ILE A 12 21.92 -50.76 -27.10
CA ILE A 12 21.98 -49.43 -26.51
C ILE A 12 23.25 -49.41 -25.66
N ALA A 13 24.22 -48.57 -26.02
CA ALA A 13 25.35 -48.27 -25.16
C ALA A 13 25.84 -46.82 -25.40
N GLY A 14 25.28 -45.92 -24.60
CA GLY A 14 26.01 -44.85 -23.92
C GLY A 14 26.65 -43.74 -24.74
N ILE A 15 25.99 -42.58 -24.78
CA ILE A 15 26.63 -41.31 -24.38
C ILE A 15 25.61 -40.54 -23.54
N ALA A 16 25.78 -40.59 -22.21
CA ALA A 16 25.14 -39.67 -21.30
C ALA A 16 25.84 -38.31 -21.46
N LEU A 17 25.26 -37.41 -22.25
CA LEU A 17 25.64 -36.00 -22.25
C LEU A 17 24.65 -35.24 -21.36
N VAL A 18 25.10 -35.09 -20.12
CA VAL A 18 24.64 -34.11 -19.15
C VAL A 18 24.49 -32.76 -19.85
N SER A 19 23.28 -32.22 -19.86
CA SER A 19 23.05 -30.78 -20.05
C SER A 19 21.98 -30.36 -19.06
N MET A 20 22.47 -30.25 -17.83
CA MET A 20 21.83 -29.67 -16.68
C MET A 20 21.53 -28.20 -16.98
N LEU A 21 20.41 -27.93 -17.64
CA LEU A 21 19.77 -26.61 -17.67
C LEU A 21 19.09 -26.36 -16.31
N LEU A 22 19.89 -26.37 -15.24
CA LEU A 22 19.55 -25.56 -14.08
C LEU A 22 19.93 -24.12 -14.45
N LEU A 23 19.07 -23.47 -15.24
CA LEU A 23 18.91 -22.03 -15.06
C LEU A 23 18.43 -21.87 -13.63
N SER A 24 19.39 -21.78 -12.71
CA SER A 24 19.22 -21.04 -11.50
C SER A 24 18.99 -19.62 -11.97
N SER A 25 17.73 -19.30 -12.27
CA SER A 25 17.23 -17.95 -12.13
C SER A 25 17.55 -17.57 -10.70
N ARG A 26 18.76 -17.05 -10.48
CA ARG A 26 18.97 -16.16 -9.36
C ARG A 26 17.98 -15.06 -9.66
N LEU A 27 16.83 -15.11 -8.99
CA LEU A 27 16.13 -13.90 -8.62
C LEU A 27 17.20 -13.12 -7.85
N THR A 28 18.01 -12.36 -8.58
CA THR A 28 18.59 -11.16 -8.02
C THR A 28 17.37 -10.38 -7.57
N PHE A 29 17.00 -10.51 -6.29
CA PHE A 29 16.44 -9.40 -5.58
C PHE A 29 17.53 -8.33 -5.67
N ALA A 30 17.58 -7.65 -6.82
CA ALA A 30 18.31 -6.41 -6.92
C ALA A 30 17.78 -5.61 -5.74
N VAL A 31 18.64 -5.36 -4.77
CA VAL A 31 18.44 -4.32 -3.76
C VAL A 31 18.10 -3.08 -4.58
N THR A 32 16.81 -2.81 -4.73
CA THR A 32 16.31 -2.18 -5.94
C THR A 32 16.52 -0.70 -5.86
N ASP A 33 16.67 -0.13 -7.05
CA ASP A 33 16.45 1.25 -7.51
C ASP A 33 15.13 1.84 -6.94
N GLU A 34 15.02 1.93 -5.61
CA GLU A 34 13.93 2.60 -4.91
C GLU A 34 14.21 4.10 -4.92
N ASN A 35 13.18 4.90 -5.21
CA ASN A 35 13.32 6.33 -5.06
C ASN A 35 13.30 6.68 -3.55
N PRO A 36 14.37 7.28 -2.99
CA PRO A 36 14.46 7.58 -1.56
C PRO A 36 13.47 8.67 -1.13
N ASP A 37 13.16 9.63 -1.99
CA ASP A 37 12.15 10.65 -1.73
C ASP A 37 10.75 10.05 -1.63
N VAL A 38 10.42 9.10 -2.51
CA VAL A 38 9.15 8.38 -2.44
C VAL A 38 9.05 7.56 -1.16
N THR A 39 10.13 6.90 -0.75
CA THR A 39 10.19 6.18 0.53
C THR A 39 9.95 7.10 1.73
N ARG A 40 10.59 8.27 1.74
CA ARG A 40 10.39 9.28 2.79
C ARG A 40 8.94 9.78 2.81
N LEU A 41 8.37 10.08 1.65
CA LEU A 41 6.99 10.56 1.53
C LEU A 41 5.96 9.50 1.94
N LEU A 42 6.18 8.21 1.62
CA LEU A 42 5.32 7.11 2.10
C LEU A 42 5.37 6.97 3.63
N THR A 43 6.53 7.22 4.24
CA THR A 43 6.67 7.22 5.70
C THR A 43 5.92 8.40 6.33
N GLU A 44 6.04 9.60 5.75
CA GLU A 44 5.27 10.78 6.18
C GLU A 44 3.76 10.56 6.00
N ALA A 45 3.34 9.93 4.90
CA ALA A 45 1.96 9.58 4.65
C ALA A 45 1.42 8.59 5.69
N LYS A 46 2.23 7.62 6.14
CA LYS A 46 1.86 6.65 7.18
C LYS A 46 1.50 7.37 8.49
N GLU A 47 2.34 8.29 8.93
CA GLU A 47 2.14 9.04 10.17
C GLU A 47 0.84 9.86 10.11
N LYS A 48 0.63 10.58 9.00
CA LYS A 48 -0.58 11.39 8.79
C LYS A 48 -1.85 10.55 8.68
N ALA A 49 -1.79 9.41 7.99
CA ALA A 49 -2.93 8.51 7.84
C ALA A 49 -3.33 7.86 9.18
N ALA A 50 -2.36 7.56 10.05
CA ALA A 50 -2.64 7.05 11.38
C ALA A 50 -3.39 8.06 12.25
N VAL A 51 -2.99 9.34 12.23
CA VAL A 51 -3.72 10.41 12.93
C VAL A 51 -5.12 10.57 12.36
N LEU A 52 -5.25 10.66 11.03
CA LEU A 52 -6.54 10.80 10.37
C LEU A 52 -7.51 9.64 10.70
N SER A 53 -7.00 8.42 10.78
CA SER A 53 -7.78 7.23 11.17
C SER A 53 -8.31 7.35 12.61
N GLN A 54 -7.48 7.81 13.55
CA GLN A 54 -7.91 8.03 14.95
C GLN A 54 -8.97 9.12 15.06
N ASP A 55 -8.81 10.23 14.35
CA ASP A 55 -9.80 11.32 14.36
C ASP A 55 -11.12 10.88 13.73
N ALA A 56 -11.05 10.08 12.67
CA ALA A 56 -12.25 9.54 12.02
C ALA A 56 -13.03 8.59 12.95
N ASP A 57 -12.34 7.75 13.73
CA ASP A 57 -12.97 6.92 14.78
C ASP A 57 -13.65 7.77 15.86
N GLN A 58 -12.97 8.83 16.31
CA GLN A 58 -13.53 9.75 17.29
C GLN A 58 -14.78 10.45 16.75
N MET A 59 -14.74 10.86 15.48
CA MET A 59 -15.86 11.51 14.82
C MET A 59 -17.04 10.54 14.62
N GLU A 60 -16.80 9.29 14.23
CA GLU A 60 -17.86 8.27 14.15
C GLU A 60 -18.49 8.05 15.53
N ALA A 61 -17.69 7.99 16.60
CA ALA A 61 -18.20 7.79 17.96
C ALA A 61 -19.13 8.92 18.45
N PHE A 62 -19.00 10.13 17.91
CA PHE A 62 -19.92 11.24 18.21
C PHE A 62 -21.36 10.93 17.79
N THR A 63 -21.57 10.09 16.77
CA THR A 63 -22.92 9.67 16.35
C THR A 63 -23.68 8.90 17.43
N ARG A 64 -22.96 8.32 18.39
CA ARG A 64 -23.50 7.48 19.48
C ARG A 64 -23.54 8.21 20.83
N SER A 65 -23.19 9.49 20.85
CA SER A 65 -23.00 10.28 22.06
C SER A 65 -23.77 11.60 21.98
N ASN A 66 -24.10 12.21 23.13
CA ASN A 66 -24.77 13.52 23.16
C ASN A 66 -23.74 14.65 23.08
N VAL A 67 -23.10 14.77 21.92
CA VAL A 67 -22.06 15.78 21.64
C VAL A 67 -22.69 16.97 20.91
N SER A 68 -22.24 18.19 21.21
CA SER A 68 -22.76 19.41 20.59
C SER A 68 -22.40 19.52 19.11
N TRP A 69 -23.25 20.17 18.31
CA TRP A 69 -22.98 20.38 16.89
C TRP A 69 -21.68 21.18 16.66
N GLU A 70 -21.33 22.08 17.57
CA GLU A 70 -20.07 22.83 17.54
C GLU A 70 -18.87 21.88 17.62
N SER A 71 -18.91 20.88 18.52
CA SER A 71 -17.84 19.90 18.64
C SER A 71 -17.74 19.00 17.39
N HIS A 72 -18.88 18.62 16.80
CA HIS A 72 -18.89 17.95 15.50
C HIS A 72 -18.23 18.81 14.41
N ALA A 73 -18.51 20.11 14.39
CA ALA A 73 -17.96 21.04 13.41
C ALA A 73 -16.44 21.21 13.58
N THR A 74 -15.96 21.34 14.82
CA THR A 74 -14.53 21.41 15.13
C THR A 74 -13.81 20.16 14.63
N MET A 75 -14.29 18.97 15.01
CA MET A 75 -13.66 17.71 14.60
C MET A 75 -13.67 17.51 13.08
N LEU A 76 -14.76 17.88 12.39
CA LEU A 76 -14.79 17.81 10.92
C LEU A 76 -13.80 18.77 10.25
N GLU A 77 -13.56 19.95 10.83
CA GLU A 77 -12.55 20.88 10.30
C GLU A 77 -11.12 20.35 10.55
N ASP A 78 -10.86 19.73 11.70
CA ASP A 78 -9.59 19.07 11.99
C ASP A 78 -9.32 17.92 11.01
N ILE A 79 -10.31 17.03 10.81
CA ILE A 79 -10.24 15.94 9.82
C ILE A 79 -9.99 16.48 8.41
N LYS A 80 -10.71 17.54 8.01
CA LYS A 80 -10.49 18.19 6.71
C LYS A 80 -9.07 18.73 6.57
N GLN A 81 -8.51 19.34 7.63
CA GLN A 81 -7.13 19.79 7.62
C GLN A 81 -6.15 18.62 7.47
N HIS A 82 -6.36 17.51 8.18
CA HIS A 82 -5.53 16.31 8.05
C HIS A 82 -5.62 15.67 6.65
N ILE A 83 -6.82 15.63 6.05
CA ILE A 83 -7.00 15.19 4.66
C ILE A 83 -6.23 16.10 3.70
N ASN A 84 -6.30 17.42 3.88
CA ASN A 84 -5.55 18.36 3.04
C ASN A 84 -4.04 18.19 3.19
N ASP A 85 -3.56 17.95 4.40
CA ASP A 85 -2.15 17.70 4.69
C ASP A 85 -1.65 16.42 4.02
N LEU A 86 -2.39 15.33 4.15
CA LEU A 86 -2.08 14.07 3.47
C LEU A 86 -2.25 14.18 1.95
N GLY A 87 -3.18 15.02 1.48
CA GLY A 87 -3.35 15.39 0.08
C GLY A 87 -2.09 16.00 -0.52
N ARG A 88 -1.46 16.96 0.18
CA ARG A 88 -0.20 17.58 -0.26
C ARG A 88 0.96 16.57 -0.31
N VAL A 89 1.00 15.59 0.60
CA VAL A 89 1.99 14.49 0.52
C VAL A 89 1.71 13.61 -0.69
N THR A 90 0.44 13.29 -0.94
CA THR A 90 -0.01 12.46 -2.07
C THR A 90 0.28 13.13 -3.41
N GLU A 91 0.15 14.45 -3.52
CA GLU A 91 0.53 15.22 -4.71
C GLU A 91 2.03 15.11 -5.02
N LYS A 92 2.89 15.23 -4.00
CA LYS A 92 4.35 15.03 -4.14
C LYS A 92 4.68 13.59 -4.54
N LEU A 93 4.01 12.61 -3.94
CA LEU A 93 4.14 11.21 -4.32
C LEU A 93 3.78 11.01 -5.80
N GLN A 94 2.69 11.63 -6.25
CA GLN A 94 2.26 11.55 -7.63
C GLN A 94 3.25 12.21 -8.61
N SER A 95 3.90 13.32 -8.23
CA SER A 95 4.93 13.95 -9.07
C SER A 95 6.16 13.06 -9.25
N GLU A 96 6.51 12.29 -8.22
CA GLU A 96 7.64 11.36 -8.26
C GLU A 96 7.31 10.00 -8.88
N ARG A 97 6.03 9.71 -9.16
CA ARG A 97 5.54 8.39 -9.58
C ARG A 97 6.35 7.77 -10.72
N ASN A 98 6.74 8.54 -11.73
CA ASN A 98 7.47 8.02 -12.91
C ASN A 98 8.91 7.59 -12.58
N SER A 99 9.49 8.12 -11.52
CA SER A 99 10.83 7.75 -11.02
C SER A 99 10.77 6.70 -9.91
N ALA A 100 9.56 6.35 -9.45
CA ALA A 100 9.36 5.40 -8.38
C ALA A 100 9.51 3.95 -8.88
N SER A 101 9.99 3.07 -8.01
CA SER A 101 10.03 1.64 -8.28
C SER A 101 8.61 1.07 -8.47
N PRO A 102 8.44 -0.11 -9.11
CA PRO A 102 7.11 -0.65 -9.42
C PRO A 102 6.18 -0.78 -8.21
N TRP A 103 6.69 -1.22 -7.06
CA TRP A 103 5.88 -1.34 -5.84
C TRP A 103 5.51 0.03 -5.25
N GLN A 104 6.40 1.02 -5.36
CA GLN A 104 6.11 2.39 -4.93
C GLN A 104 5.04 3.03 -5.82
N GLN A 105 5.10 2.82 -7.14
CA GLN A 105 4.03 3.26 -8.05
C GLN A 105 2.67 2.67 -7.65
N GLN A 106 2.65 1.38 -7.32
CA GLN A 106 1.44 0.72 -6.87
C GLN A 106 0.88 1.28 -5.57
N ALA A 107 1.76 1.66 -4.63
CA ALA A 107 1.34 2.35 -3.40
C ALA A 107 0.66 3.68 -3.73
N ILE A 108 1.29 4.50 -4.57
CA ILE A 108 0.79 5.80 -5.01
C ILE A 108 -0.59 5.65 -5.68
N ASP A 109 -0.72 4.72 -6.62
CA ASP A 109 -1.95 4.48 -7.36
C ASP A 109 -3.12 4.07 -6.45
N ARG A 110 -2.82 3.31 -5.39
CA ARG A 110 -3.83 2.83 -4.43
C ARG A 110 -4.23 3.90 -3.41
N MET A 111 -3.36 4.85 -3.09
CA MET A 111 -3.68 5.97 -2.19
C MET A 111 -4.70 6.93 -2.81
N LEU A 112 -4.56 7.25 -4.09
CA LEU A 112 -5.35 8.27 -4.77
C LEU A 112 -6.89 8.10 -4.66
N PRO A 113 -7.48 6.93 -4.96
CA PRO A 113 -8.94 6.78 -4.83
C PRO A 113 -9.44 6.93 -3.39
N LEU A 114 -8.68 6.43 -2.40
CA LEU A 114 -9.06 6.54 -0.98
C LEU A 114 -9.02 7.99 -0.51
N MET A 115 -8.02 8.76 -0.94
CA MET A 115 -7.94 10.20 -0.64
C MET A 115 -9.12 10.99 -1.21
N ARG A 116 -9.55 10.66 -2.44
CA ARG A 116 -10.72 11.31 -3.07
C ARG A 116 -12.00 10.99 -2.32
N GLU A 117 -12.17 9.73 -1.90
CA GLU A 117 -13.33 9.28 -1.14
C GLU A 117 -13.42 9.98 0.23
N LEU A 118 -12.31 10.05 0.97
CA LEU A 118 -12.23 10.80 2.23
C LEU A 118 -12.59 12.28 2.07
N ALA A 119 -12.03 12.94 1.06
CA ALA A 119 -12.33 14.35 0.80
C ALA A 119 -13.81 14.57 0.44
N SER A 120 -14.38 13.69 -0.38
CA SER A 120 -15.78 13.75 -0.79
C SER A 120 -16.74 13.55 0.39
N ASN A 121 -16.55 12.48 1.16
CA ASN A 121 -17.42 12.15 2.30
C ASN A 121 -17.29 13.17 3.43
N THR A 122 -16.09 13.67 3.72
CA THR A 122 -15.89 14.76 4.69
C THR A 122 -16.59 16.04 4.25
N THR A 123 -16.52 16.38 2.97
CA THR A 123 -17.25 17.54 2.42
C THR A 123 -18.77 17.36 2.55
N ALA A 124 -19.28 16.17 2.27
CA ALA A 124 -20.69 15.85 2.43
C ALA A 124 -21.14 15.94 3.90
N ALA A 125 -20.34 15.43 4.83
CA ALA A 125 -20.59 15.52 6.26
C ALA A 125 -20.61 16.98 6.75
N ILE A 126 -19.65 17.80 6.32
CA ILE A 126 -19.61 19.25 6.65
C ILE A 126 -20.86 19.96 6.13
N ASN A 127 -21.26 19.69 4.89
CA ASN A 127 -22.44 20.32 4.29
C ASN A 127 -23.72 19.91 5.03
N HIS A 128 -23.87 18.63 5.34
CA HIS A 128 -25.02 18.15 6.11
C HIS A 128 -25.09 18.81 7.48
N LEU A 129 -23.96 18.90 8.20
CA LEU A 129 -23.91 19.52 9.53
C LEU A 129 -24.32 21.00 9.49
N LYS A 130 -23.90 21.73 8.45
CA LYS A 130 -24.29 23.14 8.25
C LYS A 130 -25.80 23.31 8.07
N GLU A 131 -26.44 22.37 7.38
CA GLU A 131 -27.88 22.39 7.10
C GLU A 131 -28.73 21.91 8.31
N HIS A 132 -28.18 21.04 9.17
CA HIS A 132 -28.93 20.33 10.22
C HIS A 132 -28.33 20.51 11.63
N GLN A 133 -27.98 21.74 12.01
CA GLN A 133 -27.28 22.04 13.27
C GLN A 133 -28.02 21.55 14.55
N THR A 134 -29.36 21.55 14.55
CA THR A 134 -30.15 21.14 15.72
C THR A 134 -30.26 19.62 15.87
N GLN A 135 -30.01 18.86 14.80
CA GLN A 135 -30.11 17.39 14.77
C GLN A 135 -29.02 16.81 13.87
N PRO A 136 -27.73 16.92 14.27
CA PRO A 136 -26.60 16.61 13.41
C PRO A 136 -26.58 15.14 12.95
N ASN A 137 -27.09 14.22 13.78
CA ASN A 137 -27.03 12.78 13.53
C ASN A 137 -28.22 12.24 12.71
N THR A 138 -28.77 13.03 11.79
CA THR A 138 -29.93 12.64 10.97
C THR A 138 -29.56 12.34 9.52
N GLY A 139 -30.48 11.71 8.79
CA GLY A 139 -30.29 11.41 7.36
C GLY A 139 -29.03 10.59 7.08
N SER A 140 -28.25 11.01 6.08
CA SER A 140 -27.04 10.32 5.62
C SER A 140 -25.79 10.64 6.44
N TYR A 141 -25.85 11.54 7.43
CA TYR A 141 -24.68 11.99 8.17
C TYR A 141 -23.92 10.86 8.89
N PRO A 142 -24.58 9.95 9.63
CA PRO A 142 -23.87 8.84 10.25
C PRO A 142 -23.15 7.94 9.24
N GLU A 143 -23.71 7.76 8.04
CA GLU A 143 -23.09 6.96 6.98
C GLU A 143 -21.86 7.65 6.39
N TYR A 144 -21.87 8.97 6.22
CA TYR A 144 -20.68 9.72 5.80
C TYR A 144 -19.54 9.57 6.81
N LEU A 145 -19.84 9.65 8.11
CA LEU A 145 -18.84 9.51 9.16
C LEU A 145 -18.29 8.09 9.26
N LYS A 146 -19.16 7.09 9.16
CA LYS A 146 -18.76 5.69 9.11
C LYS A 146 -17.89 5.39 7.89
N THR A 147 -18.30 5.84 6.70
CA THR A 147 -17.52 5.65 5.48
C THR A 147 -16.15 6.33 5.60
N ASN A 148 -16.10 7.55 6.16
CA ASN A 148 -14.84 8.22 6.45
C ASN A 148 -13.92 7.39 7.34
N ALA A 149 -14.42 6.82 8.44
CA ALA A 149 -13.64 5.96 9.32
C ALA A 149 -13.12 4.71 8.59
N GLU A 150 -13.99 3.99 7.88
CA GLU A 150 -13.61 2.81 7.09
C GLU A 150 -12.55 3.14 6.02
N THR A 151 -12.72 4.24 5.28
CA THR A 151 -11.74 4.67 4.27
C THR A 151 -10.42 5.11 4.90
N ALA A 152 -10.44 5.80 6.04
CA ALA A 152 -9.25 6.25 6.75
C ALA A 152 -8.43 5.06 7.28
N HIS A 153 -9.10 4.05 7.86
CA HIS A 153 -8.47 2.79 8.26
C HIS A 153 -7.83 2.08 7.07
N LYS A 154 -8.59 1.89 5.99
CA LYS A 154 -8.09 1.24 4.78
C LYS A 154 -6.86 1.95 4.20
N LEU A 155 -6.84 3.28 4.23
CA LEU A 155 -5.71 4.08 3.80
C LEU A 155 -4.50 3.88 4.72
N SER A 156 -4.70 3.99 6.04
CA SER A 156 -3.67 3.79 7.06
C SER A 156 -3.03 2.41 6.94
N ASP A 157 -3.85 1.35 6.93
CA ASP A 157 -3.40 -0.05 6.83
C ASP A 157 -2.62 -0.32 5.54
N MET A 158 -3.12 0.22 4.42
CA MET A 158 -2.47 0.04 3.13
C MET A 158 -1.11 0.71 3.07
N ILE A 159 -0.99 1.97 3.54
CA ILE A 159 0.30 2.67 3.58
C ILE A 159 1.26 1.97 4.55
N ALA A 160 0.78 1.59 5.74
CA ALA A 160 1.57 0.84 6.72
C ALA A 160 2.12 -0.46 6.13
N SER A 161 1.31 -1.20 5.37
CA SER A 161 1.71 -2.44 4.70
C SER A 161 2.83 -2.23 3.68
N PHE A 162 2.80 -1.13 2.91
CA PHE A 162 3.88 -0.80 1.98
C PHE A 162 5.18 -0.38 2.67
N VAL A 163 5.08 0.36 3.78
CA VAL A 163 6.25 0.71 4.60
C VAL A 163 6.86 -0.54 5.24
N GLU A 164 6.05 -1.44 5.80
CA GLU A 164 6.49 -2.70 6.38
C GLU A 164 7.12 -3.63 5.33
N TYR A 165 6.54 -3.70 4.14
CA TYR A 165 7.13 -4.43 3.01
C TYR A 165 8.55 -3.93 2.72
N ARG A 166 8.76 -2.61 2.64
CA ARG A 166 10.07 -2.00 2.42
C ARG A 166 11.06 -2.32 3.55
N GLU A 167 10.64 -2.22 4.81
CA GLU A 167 11.47 -2.58 5.97
C GLU A 167 11.88 -4.06 5.95
N THR A 168 10.95 -4.95 5.61
CA THR A 168 11.19 -6.39 5.49
C THR A 168 12.20 -6.70 4.39
N ARG A 169 12.08 -6.04 3.23
CA ARG A 169 13.05 -6.18 2.13
C ARG A 169 14.44 -5.72 2.51
N ALA A 170 14.56 -4.57 3.18
CA ALA A 170 15.84 -4.05 3.65
C ALA A 170 16.50 -5.03 4.64
N LYS A 171 15.72 -5.61 5.56
CA LYS A 171 16.21 -6.62 6.50
C LYS A 171 16.67 -7.89 5.79
N LEU A 172 15.94 -8.37 4.79
CA LEU A 172 16.34 -9.54 4.00
C LEU A 172 17.67 -9.30 3.28
N ALA A 173 17.83 -8.16 2.61
CA ALA A 173 19.08 -7.81 1.93
C ALA A 173 20.29 -7.77 2.88
N GLN A 174 20.11 -7.22 4.09
CA GLN A 174 21.15 -7.23 5.13
C GLN A 174 21.53 -8.66 5.58
N LEU A 175 20.54 -9.55 5.72
CA LEU A 175 20.78 -10.94 6.11
C LEU A 175 21.51 -11.72 5.00
N GLU A 176 21.12 -11.53 3.74
CA GLU A 176 21.79 -12.13 2.59
C GLU A 176 23.25 -11.68 2.48
N GLN A 177 23.53 -10.40 2.69
CA GLN A 177 24.90 -9.87 2.72
C GLN A 177 25.75 -10.52 3.83
N LYS A 178 25.19 -10.69 5.04
CA LYS A 178 25.89 -11.36 6.15
C LYS A 178 26.21 -12.82 5.82
N LEU A 179 25.27 -13.53 5.18
CA LEU A 179 25.48 -14.91 4.74
C LEU A 179 26.56 -15.02 3.65
N GLU A 180 26.65 -14.05 2.75
CA GLU A 180 27.71 -14.02 1.73
C GLU A 180 29.08 -13.76 2.33
N ILE A 181 29.20 -12.81 3.26
CA ILE A 181 30.46 -12.52 3.97
C ILE A 181 30.91 -13.74 4.77
N ALA A 182 30.00 -14.41 5.48
CA ALA A 182 30.32 -15.59 6.28
C ALA A 182 30.72 -16.82 5.44
N ARG A 183 30.43 -16.83 4.13
CA ARG A 183 30.82 -17.91 3.20
C ARG A 183 32.16 -17.66 2.50
N ARG A 184 32.74 -16.46 2.63
CA ARG A 184 34.06 -16.11 2.10
C ARG A 184 35.14 -16.36 3.13
#